data_AF-A0A1V9X483-F1
#
_entry.id   AF-A0A1V9X483-F1
#
_cell.length_a   1.000
_cell.length_b   1.000
_cell.length_c   1.000
_cell.angle_alpha   90.00
_cell.angle_beta   90.00
_cell.angle_gamma   90.00
#
_symmetry.space_group_name_H-M   'P 1'
#
loop_
_entity.id
_entity.type
_entity.pdbx_description
1 polymer ?
#
loop_
_entity_poly.entity_id
_entity_poly.type
_entity_poly.pdbx_seq_one_letter_code
_entity_poly.pdbx_strand_id
1 'polypeptide(L)' 'MFRRKAFLHWYTGEGMDEMEFTEAESNMNDLVSEYQQYQEATADDDDAECLDDEYEGELPQEEAP' A
#
# COMPACT_ATOMS: atom_id res chain seq x y z
N MET A 1 11.35 3.80 -0.16
CA MET A 1 12.46 3.41 -1.04
C MET A 1 12.69 4.44 -2.15
N PHE A 2 11.67 4.76 -2.95
CA PHE A 2 11.75 5.76 -4.03
C PHE A 2 12.21 7.17 -3.55
N ARG A 3 11.67 7.69 -2.44
CA ARG A 3 12.10 8.98 -1.83
C ARG A 3 13.58 9.05 -1.45
N ARG A 4 14.26 7.91 -1.28
CA ARG A 4 15.70 7.84 -0.99
C ARG A 4 16.54 7.47 -2.21
N LYS A 5 15.91 7.40 -3.39
CA LYS A 5 16.51 7.00 -4.67
C LYS A 5 17.30 5.69 -4.61
N ALA A 6 16.94 4.80 -3.68
CA ALA A 6 17.62 3.54 -3.49
C ALA A 6 17.28 2.58 -4.63
N PHE A 7 18.29 1.96 -5.25
CA PHE A 7 18.17 0.96 -6.32
C PHE A 7 17.51 1.43 -7.64
N LEU A 8 17.33 2.75 -7.84
CA LEU A 8 16.75 3.29 -9.08
C LEU A 8 17.54 2.94 -10.34
N HIS A 9 18.87 2.82 -10.24
CA HIS A 9 19.73 2.61 -11.40
C HIS A 9 19.49 1.30 -12.15
N TRP A 10 18.88 0.29 -11.50
CA TRP A 10 18.51 -0.97 -12.15
C TRP A 10 17.31 -0.83 -13.08
N TYR A 11 16.46 0.17 -12.84
CA TYR A 11 15.26 0.43 -13.62
C TYR A 11 15.51 1.51 -14.68
N THR A 12 16.24 2.57 -14.33
CA THR A 12 16.62 3.60 -15.31
C THR A 12 17.65 3.09 -16.32
N GLY A 13 18.44 2.07 -15.97
CA GLY A 13 19.36 1.38 -16.89
C GLY A 13 18.67 0.58 -17.99
N GLU A 14 17.42 0.15 -17.76
CA GLU A 14 16.58 -0.55 -18.74
C GLU A 14 15.72 0.42 -19.59
N GLY A 15 15.89 1.73 -19.39
CA GLY A 15 15.23 2.78 -20.18
C GLY A 15 13.97 3.40 -19.55
N MET A 16 13.68 3.09 -18.28
CA MET A 16 12.55 3.65 -17.53
C MET A 16 12.87 5.07 -17.02
N ASP A 17 11.92 6.00 -17.08
CA ASP A 17 12.10 7.38 -16.59
C ASP A 17 11.80 7.48 -15.08
N GLU A 18 12.51 8.36 -14.36
CA GLU A 18 12.20 8.67 -12.96
C GLU A 18 10.77 9.24 -12.79
N MET A 19 10.23 9.90 -13.83
CA MET A 19 8.85 10.40 -13.83
C MET A 19 7.82 9.28 -13.80
N GLU A 20 8.09 8.14 -14.45
CA GLU A 20 7.17 6.99 -14.50
C GLU A 20 6.97 6.38 -13.10
N PHE A 21 7.96 6.49 -12.21
CA PHE A 21 7.79 6.07 -10.80
C PHE A 21 6.82 6.98 -10.03
N THR A 22 6.81 8.28 -10.34
CA THR A 22 5.89 9.23 -9.69
C THR A 22 4.46 9.00 -10.21
N GLU A 23 4.31 8.68 -11.49
CA GLU A 23 3.03 8.31 -12.07
C GLU A 23 2.51 6.97 -11.49
N ALA A 24 3.37 5.96 -11.38
CA ALA A 24 3.01 4.70 -10.75
C ALA A 24 2.63 4.85 -9.27
N GLU A 25 3.31 5.72 -8.52
CA GLU A 25 2.94 6.07 -7.14
C GLU A 25 1.55 6.72 -7.09
N SER A 26 1.27 7.69 -7.97
CA SER A 26 -0.05 8.30 -8.07
C SER A 26 -1.14 7.28 -8.39
N ASN A 27 -0.93 6.44 -9.40
CA ASN A 27 -1.90 5.40 -9.80
C ASN A 27 -2.21 4.43 -8.65
N MET A 28 -1.21 4.05 -7.85
CA MET A 28 -1.44 3.20 -6.68
C MET A 28 -2.23 3.94 -5.59
N ASN A 29 -1.92 5.21 -5.33
CA ASN A 29 -2.64 6.01 -4.34
C ASN A 29 -4.09 6.27 -4.76
N ASP A 30 -4.34 6.50 -6.05
CA ASP A 30 -5.69 6.69 -6.59
C ASP A 30 -6.51 5.40 -6.39
N LEU A 31 -5.93 4.24 -6.66
CA LEU A 31 -6.59 2.94 -6.43
C LEU A 31 -6.90 2.70 -4.94
N VAL A 32 -5.94 2.96 -4.05
CA VAL A 32 -6.15 2.84 -2.60
C VAL A 32 -7.25 3.79 -2.13
N SER A 33 -7.27 5.02 -2.63
CA SER A 33 -8.27 6.02 -2.30
C SER A 33 -9.66 5.62 -2.79
N GLU A 34 -9.76 5.02 -3.97
CA GLU A 34 -11.02 4.49 -4.51
C GLU A 34 -11.59 3.39 -3.59
N TYR A 35 -10.75 2.45 -3.15
CA TYR A 35 -11.16 1.40 -2.21
C TYR A 35 -11.59 1.96 -0.85
N GLN A 36 -10.86 2.93 -0.32
CA GLN A 36 -11.23 3.60 0.94
C GLN A 36 -12.56 4.33 0.79
N GLN A 37 -12.77 5.03 -0.33
CA GLN A 37 -14.03 5.71 -0.60
C GLN A 37 -15.20 4.72 -0.68
N TYR A 38 -15.03 3.56 -1.31
CA TYR A 38 -16.08 2.53 -1.28
C TYR A 38 -16.31 2.00 0.13
N GLN A 39 -15.26 1.74 0.91
CA GLN A 39 -15.41 1.30 2.31
C GLN A 39 -16.18 2.33 3.12
N GLU A 40 -15.79 3.61 3.07
CA GLU A 40 -16.47 4.71 3.79
C GLU A 40 -17.91 4.93 3.30
N ALA A 41 -18.14 4.84 1.98
CA ALA A 41 -19.48 4.97 1.40
C ALA A 41 -20.40 3.78 1.71
N THR A 42 -19.83 2.62 2.07
CA THR A 42 -20.60 1.44 2.52
C THR A 42 -20.75 1.43 4.05
N ALA A 43 -19.79 2.01 4.77
CA ALA A 43 -19.76 2.09 6.24
C ALA A 43 -20.72 3.15 6.80
N ASP A 44 -21.21 4.09 5.99
CA ASP A 44 -22.29 5.02 6.40
C ASP A 44 -23.67 4.33 6.50
N ASP A 45 -23.83 3.11 5.95
CA ASP A 45 -25.09 2.36 6.00
C ASP A 45 -25.09 1.21 7.04
N ASP A 46 -23.93 0.72 7.51
CA ASP A 46 -23.82 -0.26 8.61
C ASP A 46 -22.41 -0.22 9.27
N ASP A 47 -22.31 0.33 10.48
CA ASP A 47 -21.30 0.04 11.51
C ASP A 47 -19.80 0.24 11.16
N ALA A 48 -19.33 1.50 11.19
CA ALA A 48 -17.92 1.89 11.12
C ALA A 48 -17.14 1.69 12.44
N GLU A 49 -17.32 0.56 13.12
CA GLU A 49 -16.56 0.19 14.31
C GLU A 49 -15.96 -1.22 14.10
N CYS A 50 -14.65 -1.39 14.36
CA CYS A 50 -13.95 -2.68 14.50
C CYS A 50 -13.23 -3.35 13.29
N LEU A 51 -12.52 -2.61 12.42
CA LEU A 51 -11.53 -3.27 11.51
C LEU A 51 -10.13 -2.65 11.48
N ASP A 52 -9.78 -1.76 12.43
CA ASP A 52 -8.40 -1.24 12.56
C ASP A 52 -7.58 -1.92 13.68
N ASP A 53 -8.23 -2.67 14.60
CA ASP A 53 -7.57 -3.22 15.81
C ASP A 53 -7.21 -4.72 15.76
N GLU A 54 -7.36 -5.44 14.62
CA GLU A 54 -7.11 -6.89 14.56
C GLU A 54 -5.78 -7.30 13.88
N TYR A 55 -4.86 -6.36 13.63
CA TYR A 55 -3.51 -6.69 13.09
C TYR A 55 -2.33 -6.35 14.01
N GLU A 56 -2.54 -6.27 15.33
CA GLU A 56 -1.43 -6.32 16.30
C GLU A 56 -1.60 -7.45 17.32
N GLY A 57 -1.28 -8.68 16.91
CA GLY A 57 -0.86 -9.68 17.89
C GLY A 57 -1.24 -11.12 17.60
N GLU A 58 -0.65 -11.73 16.57
CA GLU A 58 -0.42 -13.18 16.56
C GLU A 58 0.61 -13.57 15.49
N LEU A 59 1.90 -13.44 15.83
CA LEU A 59 2.93 -14.34 15.30
C LEU A 59 3.27 -15.34 16.41
N PRO A 60 2.65 -16.53 16.44
CA PRO A 60 3.17 -17.62 17.24
C PRO A 60 4.54 -18.00 16.67
N GLN A 61 5.54 -17.98 17.54
CA GLN A 61 6.91 -18.34 17.22
C GLN A 61 6.93 -19.75 16.61
N GLU A 62 7.65 -19.90 15.50
CA GLU A 62 7.98 -21.17 14.88
C GLU A 62 8.79 -22.00 15.88
N GLU A 63 8.14 -22.84 16.69
CA GLU A 63 8.81 -23.95 17.36
C GLU A 63 9.10 -25.02 16.30
N ALA A 64 10.31 -24.98 15.76
CA ALA A 64 10.85 -26.06 14.97
C ALA A 64 11.16 -27.28 15.87
N PRO A 65 10.78 -28.51 15.45
CA PRO A 65 11.21 -29.75 16.13
C PRO A 65 12.69 -30.08 15.91
#